data_AF-A0A0F3MGR2-F1
#
_entry.id   AF-A0A0F3MGR2-F1
#
_cell.length_a   1.000
_cell.length_b   1.000
_cell.length_c   1.000
_cell.angle_alpha   90.00
_cell.angle_beta   90.00
_cell.angle_gamma   90.00
#
_symmetry.space_group_name_H-M   'P 1'
#
loop_
_entity.id
_entity.type
_entity.pdbx_description
1 polymer ?
#
loop_
_entity_poly.entity_id
_entity_poly.type
_entity_poly.pdbx_seq_one_letter_code
_entity_poly.pdbx_strand_id
1 'polypeptide(L)'
;MKKAALLIVLIAITINSCYAVVGCTGRFANPITDVCWKCLFPITIAGFKVVSSSMSDTNAPEDLICFCPRTEIPVGFWEPVRLVDVTKSPMCMVSLGGFDTSTQKGMKDDSDGSAFYHIYWYVYPVIYWLEILLDFVYLEMVSVDIAYLTEFAFMGRR
;
A
#
# COMPACT_ATOMS: atom_id res chain seq x y z
N MET A 1 11.34 -51.94 5.05
CA MET A 1 11.73 -51.08 3.90
C MET A 1 10.76 -49.94 3.62
N LYS A 2 9.43 -50.15 3.58
CA LYS A 2 8.43 -49.08 3.30
C LYS A 2 8.41 -47.92 4.32
N LYS A 3 8.60 -48.21 5.61
CA LYS A 3 8.64 -47.18 6.68
C LYS A 3 9.87 -46.26 6.58
N ALA A 4 11.00 -46.78 6.12
CA ALA A 4 12.22 -46.00 5.91
C ALA A 4 12.08 -45.06 4.70
N ALA A 5 11.44 -45.53 3.62
CA ALA A 5 11.13 -44.69 2.46
C ALA A 5 10.19 -43.53 2.81
N LEU A 6 9.17 -43.78 3.66
CA LEU A 6 8.24 -42.74 4.11
C LEU A 6 8.94 -41.65 4.95
N LEU A 7 9.90 -42.05 5.79
CA LEU A 7 10.68 -41.12 6.62
C LEU A 7 11.64 -40.25 5.78
N ILE A 8 12.25 -40.84 4.76
CA ILE A 8 13.15 -40.11 3.83
C ILE A 8 12.38 -39.09 3.00
N VAL A 9 11.15 -39.43 2.57
CA VAL A 9 10.27 -38.49 1.85
C VAL A 9 9.81 -37.34 2.76
N LEU A 10 9.48 -37.60 4.03
CA LEU A 10 9.13 -36.54 4.99
C LEU A 10 10.31 -35.59 5.26
N ILE A 11 11.53 -36.12 5.39
CA ILE A 11 12.74 -35.30 5.59
C ILE A 11 13.02 -34.44 4.35
N ALA A 12 12.82 -34.99 3.14
CA ALA A 12 12.99 -34.24 1.89
C ALA A 12 12.03 -33.05 1.73
N ILE A 13 10.83 -33.12 2.32
CA ILE A 13 9.84 -32.02 2.29
C ILE A 13 10.22 -30.88 3.26
N THR A 14 10.98 -31.18 4.31
CA THR A 14 11.42 -30.18 5.30
C THR A 14 12.67 -29.38 4.88
N ILE A 15 13.30 -29.72 3.76
CA ILE A 15 14.52 -29.05 3.27
C ILE A 15 14.22 -27.88 2.32
N ASN A 16 12.99 -27.35 2.32
CA ASN A 16 12.71 -26.10 1.63
C ASN A 16 13.57 -24.99 2.25
N SER A 17 14.62 -24.65 1.53
CA SER A 17 15.58 -23.61 1.84
C SER A 17 14.86 -22.32 2.25
N CYS A 18 15.05 -21.90 3.50
CA CYS A 18 14.81 -20.53 3.89
C CYS A 18 15.92 -19.69 3.23
N TYR A 19 15.60 -19.02 2.12
CA TYR A 19 16.46 -17.96 1.60
C TYR A 19 16.29 -16.75 2.51
N ALA A 20 17.13 -16.66 3.54
CA ALA A 20 17.30 -15.42 4.29
C ALA A 20 18.06 -14.43 3.39
N VAL A 21 17.33 -13.62 2.63
CA VAL A 21 17.93 -12.49 1.91
C VAL A 21 18.25 -11.39 2.91
N VAL A 22 19.55 -11.17 3.11
CA VAL A 22 20.09 -10.05 3.88
C VAL A 22 19.84 -8.77 3.08
N GLY A 23 18.72 -8.08 3.32
CA GLY A 23 18.48 -6.75 2.74
C GLY A 23 17.02 -6.33 2.53
N CYS A 24 16.07 -7.27 2.55
CA CYS A 24 14.64 -6.96 2.41
C CYS A 24 13.88 -7.36 3.68
N THR A 25 13.83 -6.44 4.65
CA THR A 25 13.06 -6.62 5.89
C THR A 25 11.85 -5.71 5.84
N GLY A 26 10.67 -6.31 5.87
CA GLY A 26 9.41 -5.58 5.84
C GLY A 26 8.35 -6.26 6.70
N ARG A 27 7.26 -5.53 6.96
CA ARG A 27 6.09 -6.04 7.67
C ARG A 27 4.89 -5.80 6.76
N PHE A 28 3.96 -6.75 6.73
CA PHE A 28 2.71 -6.54 6.03
C PHE A 28 1.97 -5.32 6.61
N ALA A 29 1.60 -4.37 5.75
CA ALA A 29 0.91 -3.15 6.19
C ALA A 29 -0.43 -3.51 6.85
N ASN A 30 -0.61 -3.14 8.11
CA ASN A 30 -1.85 -3.39 8.83
C ASN A 30 -2.80 -2.20 8.63
N PRO A 31 -3.97 -2.41 7.99
CA PRO A 31 -4.89 -1.34 7.66
C PRO A 31 -5.49 -0.64 8.89
N ILE A 32 -5.46 -1.28 10.07
CA ILE A 32 -5.99 -0.70 11.32
C ILE A 32 -4.95 0.15 12.04
N THR A 33 -3.70 -0.32 12.13
CA THR A 33 -2.68 0.33 12.98
C THR A 33 -1.78 1.29 12.21
N ASP A 34 -1.55 1.01 10.93
CA ASP A 34 -0.52 1.71 10.14
C ASP A 34 -1.13 2.86 9.32
N VAL A 35 -2.46 2.98 9.31
CA VAL A 35 -3.18 4.08 8.69
C VAL A 35 -3.37 5.22 9.69
N CYS A 36 -3.03 6.43 9.26
CA CYS A 36 -3.29 7.63 10.04
C CYS A 36 -4.77 8.01 10.00
N TRP A 37 -5.58 7.48 10.93
CA TRP A 37 -7.00 7.82 11.03
C TRP A 37 -7.27 9.30 11.35
N LYS A 38 -6.33 9.95 12.05
CA LYS A 38 -6.37 11.39 12.29
C LYS A 38 -6.22 12.19 10.99
N CYS A 39 -5.59 11.62 9.99
CA CYS A 39 -5.35 12.26 8.69
C CYS A 39 -6.59 12.24 7.79
N LEU A 40 -7.66 11.52 8.16
CA LEU A 40 -8.95 11.58 7.45
C LEU A 40 -9.62 12.95 7.58
N PHE A 41 -9.29 13.69 8.64
CA PHE A 41 -9.91 14.96 8.95
C PHE A 41 -9.24 16.12 8.20
N PRO A 42 -9.98 17.19 7.87
CA PRO A 42 -11.36 17.46 8.31
C PRO A 42 -12.42 16.69 7.54
N ILE A 43 -13.54 16.39 8.21
CA ILE A 43 -14.74 15.84 7.57
C ILE A 43 -15.75 16.96 7.43
N THR A 44 -16.16 17.21 6.19
CA THR A 44 -17.08 18.26 5.80
C THR A 44 -18.33 17.64 5.17
N ILE A 45 -19.52 18.04 5.61
CA ILE A 45 -20.81 17.60 5.07
C ILE A 45 -21.56 18.85 4.61
N ALA A 46 -21.97 18.92 3.35
CA ALA A 46 -22.74 20.06 2.82
C ALA A 46 -22.09 21.44 3.10
N GLY A 47 -20.76 21.53 2.97
CA GLY A 47 -20.01 22.74 3.27
C GLY A 47 -19.75 23.02 4.76
N PHE A 48 -20.36 22.26 5.68
CA PHE A 48 -20.13 22.41 7.12
C PHE A 48 -19.08 21.42 7.64
N LYS A 49 -18.05 21.95 8.32
CA LYS A 49 -17.03 21.14 8.99
C LYS A 49 -17.61 20.50 10.24
N VAL A 50 -17.91 19.21 10.18
CA VAL A 50 -18.43 18.43 11.32
C VAL A 50 -17.30 18.07 12.27
N VAL A 51 -16.13 17.74 11.71
CA VAL A 51 -14.91 17.50 12.48
C VAL A 51 -13.80 18.39 11.96
N SER A 52 -13.32 19.28 12.84
CA SER A 52 -12.19 20.16 12.54
C SER A 52 -10.86 19.46 12.79
N SER A 53 -9.86 19.75 11.98
CA SER A 53 -8.47 19.34 12.21
C SER A 53 -7.51 20.45 11.79
N SER A 54 -6.24 20.30 12.17
CA SER A 54 -5.14 21.14 11.72
C SER A 54 -4.65 20.78 10.30
N MET A 55 -5.29 19.82 9.64
CA MET A 55 -4.91 19.35 8.30
C MET A 55 -5.41 20.36 7.27
N SER A 56 -4.66 20.53 6.17
CA SER A 56 -5.12 21.35 5.04
C SER A 56 -6.38 20.76 4.43
N ASP A 57 -7.38 21.58 4.18
CA ASP A 57 -8.63 21.18 3.52
C ASP A 57 -8.71 21.81 2.14
N THR A 58 -9.36 21.14 1.20
CA THR A 58 -9.73 21.74 -0.08
C THR A 58 -11.04 22.49 0.11
N ASN A 59 -11.30 23.54 -0.67
CA ASN A 59 -12.58 24.24 -0.60
C ASN A 59 -13.72 23.27 -0.94
N ALA A 60 -14.51 22.89 0.06
CA ALA A 60 -15.69 22.07 -0.14
C ALA A 60 -16.80 22.89 -0.82
N PRO A 61 -17.64 22.27 -1.67
CA PRO A 61 -18.83 22.94 -2.19
C PRO A 61 -19.72 23.41 -1.02
N GLU A 62 -20.18 24.65 -1.07
CA GLU A 62 -21.12 25.21 -0.06
C GLU A 62 -22.57 24.75 -0.28
N ASP A 63 -22.83 24.02 -1.37
CA ASP A 63 -24.14 23.51 -1.70
C ASP A 63 -24.56 22.37 -0.77
N LEU A 64 -25.76 22.49 -0.19
CA LEU A 64 -26.35 21.46 0.69
C LEU A 64 -26.68 20.17 -0.07
N ILE A 65 -26.98 20.29 -1.36
CA ILE A 65 -27.35 19.20 -2.26
C ILE A 65 -26.54 19.35 -3.53
N CYS A 66 -25.81 18.31 -3.91
CA CYS A 66 -25.12 18.27 -5.19
C CYS A 66 -25.99 17.55 -6.22
N PHE A 67 -26.23 18.18 -7.37
CA PHE A 67 -26.79 17.52 -8.55
C PHE A 67 -25.66 16.81 -9.34
N CYS A 68 -24.97 15.89 -8.68
CA CYS A 68 -24.26 14.81 -9.35
C CYS A 68 -25.31 13.86 -9.98
N PRO A 69 -24.95 12.85 -10.79
CA PRO A 69 -25.92 11.96 -11.46
C PRO A 69 -27.03 11.37 -10.57
N ARG A 70 -26.90 11.43 -9.24
CA ARG A 70 -27.98 11.34 -8.25
C ARG A 70 -27.93 12.53 -7.27
N THR A 71 -29.08 12.93 -6.75
CA THR A 71 -29.20 13.94 -5.68
C THR A 71 -28.66 13.38 -4.36
N GLU A 72 -27.47 13.82 -3.98
CA GLU A 72 -26.76 13.34 -2.79
C GLU A 72 -26.19 14.52 -1.99
N ILE A 73 -25.88 14.28 -0.73
CA ILE A 73 -25.25 15.26 0.17
C ILE A 73 -23.74 15.18 -0.06
N PRO A 74 -23.06 16.28 -0.44
CA PRO A 74 -21.62 16.24 -0.67
C PRO A 74 -20.88 16.04 0.66
N VAL A 75 -20.03 15.02 0.71
CA VAL A 75 -19.14 14.75 1.84
C VAL A 75 -17.70 14.82 1.36
N GLY A 76 -16.89 15.61 2.06
CA GLY A 76 -15.46 15.77 1.80
C GLY A 76 -14.65 15.25 2.98
N PHE A 77 -13.66 14.41 2.70
CA PHE A 77 -12.68 13.92 3.66
C PHE A 77 -11.41 13.46 2.91
N TRP A 78 -10.31 13.27 3.64
CA TRP A 78 -9.07 12.75 3.06
C TRP A 78 -9.08 11.23 3.05
N GLU A 79 -9.04 10.60 1.88
CA GLU A 79 -9.05 9.13 1.77
C GLU A 79 -7.64 8.53 1.55
N PRO A 80 -7.23 7.51 2.33
CA PRO A 80 -6.02 6.75 2.06
C PRO A 80 -6.29 5.69 0.97
N VAL A 81 -6.17 6.08 -0.30
CA VAL A 81 -6.39 5.18 -1.46
C VAL A 81 -5.11 4.52 -2.00
N ARG A 82 -3.94 5.03 -1.62
CA ARG A 82 -2.64 4.56 -2.13
C ARG A 82 -1.64 4.39 -1.00
N LEU A 83 -0.90 3.29 -1.05
CA LEU A 83 0.24 3.02 -0.19
C LEU A 83 1.52 3.10 -1.04
N VAL A 84 2.55 3.72 -0.50
CA VAL A 84 3.82 3.94 -1.21
C VAL A 84 4.97 3.38 -0.39
N ASP A 85 5.68 2.42 -0.97
CA ASP A 85 6.89 1.84 -0.39
C ASP A 85 8.11 2.50 -1.01
N VAL A 86 9.07 2.89 -0.16
CA VAL A 86 10.36 3.43 -0.58
C VAL A 86 11.46 2.54 -0.03
N THR A 87 12.22 1.90 -0.91
CA THR A 87 13.30 0.98 -0.55
C THR A 87 14.57 1.28 -1.35
N LYS A 88 15.73 0.86 -0.83
CA LYS A 88 17.00 0.90 -1.57
C LYS A 88 17.28 -0.42 -2.30
N SER A 89 16.64 -1.49 -1.87
CA SER A 89 16.81 -2.82 -2.45
C SER A 89 15.86 -2.96 -3.64
N PRO A 90 16.33 -3.35 -4.83
CA PRO A 90 15.44 -3.58 -5.96
C PRO A 90 14.51 -4.77 -5.69
N MET A 91 13.33 -4.74 -6.29
CA MET A 91 12.23 -5.71 -6.16
C MET A 91 11.89 -6.14 -4.72
N CYS A 92 12.11 -5.24 -3.74
CA CYS A 92 11.90 -5.50 -2.31
C CYS A 92 10.63 -4.79 -1.79
N MET A 93 9.52 -5.54 -1.72
CA MET A 93 8.23 -5.02 -1.29
C MET A 93 8.09 -5.09 0.23
N VAL A 94 8.45 -3.99 0.90
CA VAL A 94 8.51 -3.94 2.37
C VAL A 94 7.11 -4.03 3.00
N SER A 95 6.08 -3.42 2.41
CA SER A 95 4.71 -3.46 2.92
C SER A 95 3.98 -4.76 2.62
N LEU A 96 4.56 -5.66 1.83
CA LEU A 96 4.08 -7.03 1.63
C LEU A 96 4.81 -8.05 2.50
N GLY A 97 5.44 -7.59 3.60
CA GLY A 97 6.15 -8.48 4.53
C GLY A 97 7.61 -8.72 4.13
N GLY A 98 8.22 -7.82 3.36
CA GLY A 98 9.60 -7.99 2.88
C GLY A 98 9.68 -9.04 1.77
N PHE A 99 8.67 -9.08 0.91
CA PHE A 99 8.67 -9.97 -0.25
C PHE A 99 9.74 -9.50 -1.24
N ASP A 100 10.74 -10.35 -1.45
CA ASP A 100 11.87 -10.08 -2.31
C ASP A 100 11.86 -11.06 -3.48
N THR A 101 11.74 -10.54 -4.70
CA THR A 101 11.86 -11.33 -5.94
C THR A 101 13.14 -11.04 -6.69
N SER A 102 14.03 -10.22 -6.12
CA SER A 102 15.30 -9.89 -6.74
C SER A 102 16.26 -11.08 -6.64
N THR A 103 16.79 -11.50 -7.80
CA THR A 103 18.04 -12.28 -7.86
C THR A 103 19.26 -11.35 -7.74
N GLN A 104 19.05 -10.03 -7.75
CA GLN A 104 20.09 -9.01 -7.71
C GLN A 104 20.12 -8.34 -6.33
N LYS A 105 21.24 -8.49 -5.61
CA LYS A 105 21.53 -7.66 -4.43
C LYS A 105 21.60 -6.20 -4.86
N GLY A 106 20.84 -5.34 -4.19
CA GLY A 106 20.88 -3.90 -4.43
C GLY A 106 22.31 -3.37 -4.43
N MET A 107 22.65 -2.58 -5.45
CA MET A 107 23.96 -1.96 -5.58
C MET A 107 24.08 -0.89 -4.50
N LYS A 108 24.78 -1.21 -3.41
CA LYS A 108 25.11 -0.25 -2.37
C LYS A 108 26.39 0.45 -2.80
N ASP A 109 26.28 1.51 -3.58
CA ASP A 109 27.42 2.36 -3.91
C ASP A 109 27.69 3.31 -2.73
N ASP A 110 28.34 2.78 -1.70
CA ASP A 110 28.78 3.55 -0.52
C ASP A 110 29.98 4.47 -0.85
N SER A 111 30.44 4.53 -2.11
CA SER A 111 31.67 5.26 -2.48
C SER A 111 31.46 6.70 -2.94
N ASP A 112 30.25 7.08 -3.37
CA ASP A 112 29.99 8.39 -4.00
C ASP A 112 28.85 9.21 -3.35
N GLY A 113 28.35 8.79 -2.18
CA GLY A 113 27.30 9.51 -1.44
C GLY A 113 25.93 9.56 -2.13
N SER A 114 25.77 8.90 -3.28
CA SER A 114 24.51 8.80 -4.00
C SER A 114 23.76 7.53 -3.59
N ALA A 115 22.47 7.67 -3.23
CA ALA A 115 21.61 6.56 -2.88
C ALA A 115 20.41 6.53 -3.84
N PHE A 116 20.27 5.42 -4.57
CA PHE A 116 19.10 5.18 -5.40
C PHE A 116 17.98 4.60 -4.53
N TYR A 117 16.78 5.14 -4.70
CA TYR A 117 15.57 4.66 -4.05
C TYR A 117 14.58 4.18 -5.10
N HIS A 118 14.00 3.02 -4.84
CA HIS A 118 12.90 2.45 -5.59
C HIS A 118 11.61 2.75 -4.86
N ILE A 119 10.61 3.16 -5.64
CA ILE A 119 9.26 3.46 -5.18
C ILE A 119 8.31 2.43 -5.78
N TYR A 120 7.46 1.85 -4.93
CA TYR A 120 6.35 1.00 -5.33
C TYR A 120 5.03 1.60 -4.88
N TRP A 121 4.09 1.70 -5.81
CA TRP A 121 2.76 2.22 -5.55
C TRP A 121 1.78 1.07 -5.50
N TYR A 122 1.03 0.99 -4.41
CA TYR A 122 -0.06 0.04 -4.24
C TYR A 122 -1.38 0.80 -4.21
N VAL A 123 -2.38 0.29 -4.93
CA VAL A 123 -3.77 0.67 -4.70
C VAL A 123 -4.20 -0.03 -3.42
N TYR A 124 -4.66 0.72 -2.43
CA TYR A 124 -5.01 0.17 -1.11
C TYR A 124 -6.27 0.84 -0.57
N PRO A 125 -7.47 0.39 -1.00
CA PRO A 125 -8.74 1.00 -0.63
C PRO A 125 -9.20 0.51 0.75
N VAL A 126 -8.55 1.04 1.79
CA VAL A 126 -8.76 0.63 3.19
C VAL A 126 -10.17 0.97 3.67
N ILE A 127 -10.70 2.13 3.28
CA ILE A 127 -12.02 2.60 3.71
C ILE A 127 -13.12 1.67 3.19
N TYR A 128 -12.95 1.13 1.98
CA TYR A 128 -13.84 0.13 1.42
C TYR A 128 -13.81 -1.18 2.23
N TRP A 129 -12.61 -1.70 2.54
CA TRP A 129 -12.47 -2.96 3.29
C TRP A 129 -12.99 -2.92 4.72
N LEU A 130 -12.83 -1.79 5.41
CA LEU A 130 -13.31 -1.63 6.79
C LEU A 130 -14.76 -1.13 6.87
N GLU A 131 -15.42 -0.96 5.73
CA GLU A 131 -16.81 -0.53 5.64
C GLU A 131 -17.15 0.79 6.37
N ILE A 132 -16.16 1.68 6.54
CA ILE A 132 -16.28 2.82 7.46
C ILE A 132 -17.27 3.89 6.95
N LEU A 133 -17.42 4.01 5.63
CA LEU A 133 -18.19 5.09 4.98
C LEU A 133 -19.05 4.60 3.80
N LEU A 134 -19.45 3.31 3.80
CA LEU A 134 -20.08 2.66 2.63
C LEU A 134 -21.47 3.17 2.22
N ASP A 135 -22.04 4.15 2.91
CA ASP A 135 -23.29 4.76 2.46
C ASP A 135 -23.10 5.79 1.32
N PHE A 136 -21.85 6.12 0.96
CA PHE A 136 -21.56 7.01 -0.17
C PHE A 136 -21.28 6.20 -1.44
N VAL A 137 -22.18 6.32 -2.42
CA VAL A 137 -22.22 5.53 -3.67
C VAL A 137 -21.02 5.79 -4.60
N TYR A 138 -20.18 6.79 -4.32
CA TYR A 138 -19.06 7.20 -5.18
C TYR A 138 -17.66 6.77 -4.68
N LEU A 139 -17.57 5.87 -3.69
CA LEU A 139 -16.27 5.29 -3.36
C LEU A 139 -15.77 4.41 -4.51
N GLU A 140 -14.56 4.65 -5.00
CA GLU A 140 -13.95 3.83 -6.04
C GLU A 140 -13.67 2.42 -5.47
N MET A 141 -14.51 1.46 -5.88
CA MET A 141 -14.31 0.05 -5.54
C MET A 141 -13.19 -0.53 -6.43
N VAL A 142 -11.94 -0.32 -6.01
CA VAL A 142 -10.77 -0.89 -6.70
C VAL A 142 -10.24 -2.09 -5.91
N SER A 143 -9.77 -3.11 -6.60
CA SER A 143 -9.02 -4.20 -5.98
C SER A 143 -7.60 -3.74 -5.64
N VAL A 144 -6.98 -4.34 -4.62
CA VAL A 144 -5.56 -4.10 -4.36
C VAL A 144 -4.72 -4.57 -5.52
N ASP A 145 -3.92 -3.65 -6.06
CA ASP A 145 -3.02 -3.91 -7.17
C ASP A 145 -1.72 -3.11 -7.01
N ILE A 146 -0.67 -3.59 -7.66
CA ILE A 146 0.61 -2.92 -7.76
C ILE A 146 0.52 -1.94 -8.94
N ALA A 147 0.19 -0.69 -8.62
CA ALA A 147 -0.06 0.34 -9.62
C ALA A 147 1.20 0.70 -10.41
N TYR A 148 2.37 0.77 -9.76
CA TYR A 148 3.60 1.18 -10.42
C TYR A 148 4.85 0.70 -9.69
N LEU A 149 5.82 0.24 -10.49
CA LEU A 149 7.14 -0.18 -10.05
C LEU A 149 8.18 0.67 -10.79
N THR A 150 8.89 1.54 -10.07
CA THR A 150 9.92 2.43 -10.65
C THR A 150 11.07 1.69 -11.37
N GLU A 151 11.29 0.41 -11.05
CA GLU A 151 12.34 -0.42 -11.63
C GLU A 151 12.09 -0.80 -13.08
N PHE A 152 10.85 -1.07 -13.46
CA PHE A 152 10.51 -1.42 -14.84
C PHE A 152 10.54 -0.19 -15.76
N ALA A 153 10.25 0.99 -15.21
CA ALA A 153 10.32 2.23 -15.96
C ALA A 153 11.76 2.65 -16.33
N PHE A 154 12.76 2.18 -15.57
CA PHE A 154 14.17 2.45 -15.88
C PHE A 154 14.72 1.53 -16.98
N MET A 155 14.10 0.37 -17.23
CA MET A 155 14.52 -0.58 -18.27
C MET A 155 14.17 -0.13 -19.70
N GLY A 156 13.27 0.85 -19.88
CA GLY A 156 12.84 1.37 -21.19
C GLY A 156 13.67 2.54 -21.74
N ARG A 157 14.75 2.94 -21.07
CA ARG A 157 15.67 4.02 -21.51
C ARG A 157 17.10 3.52 -21.76
N ARG A 158 17.23 2.39 -22.46
CA ARG A 158 18.48 1.99 -23.13
C ARG A 158 18.23 1.67 -24.59
#